data_AF-A0A077ZHA8-F1
#
_entry.id   AF-A0A077ZHA8-F1
#
_cell.length_a   1.000
_cell.length_b   1.000
_cell.length_c   1.000
_cell.angle_alpha   90.00
_cell.angle_beta   90.00
_cell.angle_gamma   90.00
#
_symmetry.space_group_name_H-M   'P 1'
#
loop_
_entity.id
_entity.type
_entity.pdbx_description
1 polymer ?
#
loop_
_entity_poly.entity_id
_entity_poly.type
_entity_poly.pdbx_seq_one_letter_code
_entity_poly.pdbx_strand_id
1 'polypeptide(L)'
;MTSRRDWQLQQLGITQWSLRRPGALQGEIAIAIPAHVRLVMVANDLPALTDPLVSDVLRALTVSPDQVLQLTPEKIAMLPQGSRCNSWRLGTDEPLSLEGAQLTQNGKMAAFAITQVVLDEATLFNIAVDPDYQRQGLGRALLEHLIDELEKRGVATLWLEVRASNAAAIALYESLGFNEATIRRNYYPTTDGREDAIIMALPISM
;
A
#
# COMPACT_ATOMS: atom_id res chain seq x y z
N MET A 1 -43.60 -1.74 -13.85
CA MET A 1 -43.26 -2.07 -12.45
C MET A 1 -42.60 -3.42 -12.45
N THR A 2 -41.31 -3.50 -12.15
CA THR A 2 -40.60 -4.78 -11.98
C THR A 2 -41.21 -5.49 -10.78
N SER A 3 -41.63 -6.75 -10.94
CA SER A 3 -42.21 -7.47 -9.81
C SER A 3 -41.13 -7.69 -8.74
N ARG A 4 -41.53 -7.82 -7.46
CA ARG A 4 -40.58 -8.13 -6.37
C ARG A 4 -39.73 -9.37 -6.70
N ARG A 5 -40.33 -10.35 -7.38
CA ARG A 5 -39.67 -11.56 -7.87
C ARG A 5 -38.59 -11.24 -8.90
N ASP A 6 -38.90 -10.41 -9.90
CA ASP A 6 -37.94 -10.07 -10.96
C ASP A 6 -36.74 -9.29 -10.39
N TRP A 7 -36.99 -8.39 -9.43
CA TRP A 7 -35.92 -7.68 -8.72
C TRP A 7 -35.00 -8.66 -7.97
N GLN A 8 -35.57 -9.65 -7.25
CA GLN A 8 -34.77 -10.67 -6.56
C GLN A 8 -33.95 -11.53 -7.51
N LEU A 9 -34.53 -11.98 -8.62
CA LEU A 9 -33.81 -12.78 -9.63
C LEU A 9 -32.63 -12.01 -10.25
N GLN A 10 -32.81 -10.71 -10.46
CA GLN A 10 -31.75 -9.83 -10.96
C GLN A 10 -30.60 -9.68 -9.95
N GLN A 11 -30.89 -9.57 -8.64
CA GLN A 11 -29.85 -9.54 -7.60
C GLN A 11 -29.02 -10.83 -7.55
N LEU A 12 -29.68 -11.97 -7.81
CA LEU A 12 -29.03 -13.29 -7.86
C LEU A 12 -28.29 -13.56 -9.20
N GLY A 13 -28.44 -12.70 -10.20
CA GLY A 13 -27.83 -12.90 -11.52
C GLY A 13 -28.46 -14.06 -12.32
N ILE A 14 -29.75 -14.33 -12.12
CA ILE A 14 -30.47 -15.44 -12.76
C ILE A 14 -31.16 -14.94 -14.03
N THR A 15 -30.74 -15.47 -15.18
CA THR A 15 -31.43 -15.32 -16.47
C THR A 15 -31.52 -16.67 -17.16
N GLN A 16 -32.73 -17.09 -17.56
CA GLN A 16 -32.99 -18.32 -18.32
C GLN A 16 -32.40 -19.60 -17.68
N TRP A 17 -32.66 -19.82 -16.39
CA TRP A 17 -32.28 -21.04 -15.65
C TRP A 17 -30.77 -21.32 -15.50
N SER A 18 -29.91 -20.43 -16.00
CA SER A 18 -28.48 -20.45 -15.70
C SER A 18 -28.20 -19.56 -14.49
N LEU A 19 -27.71 -20.16 -13.42
CA LEU A 19 -27.24 -19.44 -12.25
C LEU A 19 -25.79 -19.03 -12.49
N ARG A 20 -25.57 -17.75 -12.84
CA ARG A 20 -24.21 -17.23 -13.03
C ARG A 20 -23.43 -17.07 -11.73
N ARG A 21 -24.11 -17.13 -10.58
CA ARG A 21 -23.53 -17.00 -9.24
C ARG A 21 -23.93 -18.17 -8.35
N PRO A 22 -23.32 -19.37 -8.50
CA PRO A 22 -23.62 -20.54 -7.67
C PRO A 22 -23.57 -20.27 -6.15
N GLY A 23 -22.64 -19.42 -5.70
CA GLY A 23 -22.52 -19.02 -4.29
C GLY A 23 -23.76 -18.33 -3.71
N ALA A 24 -24.57 -17.66 -4.56
CA ALA A 24 -25.82 -17.05 -4.12
C ALA A 24 -26.85 -18.08 -3.59
N LEU A 25 -26.72 -19.37 -3.93
CA LEU A 25 -27.55 -20.44 -3.36
C LEU A 25 -27.10 -20.90 -1.98
N GLN A 26 -25.88 -20.58 -1.55
CA GLN A 26 -25.36 -20.97 -0.23
C GLN A 26 -25.81 -20.00 0.88
N GLY A 27 -26.75 -19.08 0.60
CA GLY A 27 -27.21 -18.06 1.56
C GLY A 27 -26.23 -16.89 1.72
N GLU A 28 -25.23 -16.80 0.85
CA GLU A 28 -24.14 -15.85 0.89
C GLU A 28 -24.61 -14.45 0.50
N ILE A 29 -24.73 -13.58 1.50
CA ILE A 29 -24.80 -12.13 1.27
C ILE A 29 -23.50 -11.76 0.53
N ALA A 30 -23.61 -11.30 -0.71
CA ALA A 30 -22.46 -10.79 -1.47
C ALA A 30 -21.68 -9.83 -0.56
N ILE A 31 -20.40 -10.10 -0.35
CA ILE A 31 -19.56 -9.25 0.50
C ILE A 31 -19.53 -7.88 -0.17
N ALA A 32 -20.14 -6.88 0.45
CA ALA A 32 -20.08 -5.51 -0.03
C ALA A 32 -18.85 -4.84 0.58
N ILE A 33 -18.08 -4.11 -0.23
CA ILE A 33 -17.02 -3.24 0.28
C ILE A 33 -17.70 -1.98 0.84
N PRO A 34 -17.63 -1.72 2.15
CA PRO A 34 -18.19 -0.49 2.72
C PRO A 34 -17.54 0.76 2.12
N ALA A 35 -18.29 1.85 2.00
CA ALA A 35 -17.82 3.07 1.34
C ALA A 35 -16.60 3.75 2.00
N HIS A 36 -16.34 3.50 3.29
CA HIS A 36 -15.19 4.04 4.00
C HIS A 36 -13.89 3.25 3.75
N VAL A 37 -13.99 2.03 3.21
CA VAL A 37 -12.82 1.18 2.97
C VAL A 37 -11.97 1.76 1.84
N ARG A 38 -10.69 1.91 2.11
CA ARG A 38 -9.67 2.45 1.18
C ARG A 38 -8.68 1.39 0.71
N LEU A 39 -8.55 0.30 1.46
CA LEU A 39 -7.64 -0.81 1.15
C LEU A 39 -8.28 -2.15 1.50
N VAL A 40 -8.20 -3.10 0.58
CA VAL A 40 -8.53 -4.50 0.84
C VAL A 40 -7.24 -5.30 1.02
N MET A 41 -7.02 -5.85 2.21
CA MET A 41 -5.91 -6.77 2.46
C MET A 41 -6.36 -8.20 2.21
N VAL A 42 -5.60 -8.94 1.40
CA VAL A 42 -5.92 -10.31 0.98
C VAL A 42 -4.82 -11.26 1.38
N ALA A 43 -5.12 -12.24 2.23
CA ALA A 43 -4.20 -13.30 2.62
C ALA A 43 -4.97 -14.52 3.11
N ASN A 44 -4.35 -15.71 3.04
CA ASN A 44 -4.88 -16.90 3.73
C ASN A 44 -4.78 -16.72 5.25
N ASP A 45 -3.61 -16.31 5.72
CA ASP A 45 -3.34 -15.92 7.10
C ASP A 45 -3.25 -14.40 7.19
N LEU A 46 -4.36 -13.75 7.56
CA LEU A 46 -4.45 -12.30 7.65
C LEU A 46 -3.63 -11.79 8.85
N PRO A 47 -2.60 -10.96 8.65
CA PRO A 47 -1.83 -10.40 9.77
C PRO A 47 -2.70 -9.43 10.57
N ALA A 48 -2.38 -9.25 11.86
CA ALA A 48 -3.06 -8.24 12.66
C ALA A 48 -2.80 -6.85 12.09
N LEU A 49 -3.80 -5.96 12.10
CA LEU A 49 -3.60 -4.55 11.68
C LEU A 49 -2.65 -3.78 12.62
N THR A 50 -2.37 -4.33 13.80
CA THR A 50 -1.37 -3.84 14.76
C THR A 50 0.03 -4.39 14.49
N ASP A 51 0.19 -5.28 13.52
CA ASP A 51 1.52 -5.74 13.11
C ASP A 51 2.39 -4.52 12.71
N PRO A 52 3.66 -4.43 13.16
CA PRO A 52 4.49 -3.26 12.90
C PRO A 52 4.64 -2.94 11.41
N LEU A 53 4.84 -3.98 10.59
CA LEU A 53 5.01 -3.80 9.15
C LEU A 53 3.70 -3.33 8.51
N VAL A 54 2.57 -3.92 8.88
CA VAL A 54 1.25 -3.47 8.41
C VAL A 54 1.01 -2.02 8.81
N SER A 55 1.30 -1.66 10.07
CA SER A 55 1.14 -0.30 10.58
C SER A 55 1.98 0.72 9.81
N ASP A 56 3.21 0.34 9.44
CA ASP A 56 4.10 1.20 8.68
C ASP A 56 3.64 1.43 7.25
N VAL A 57 3.14 0.37 6.60
CA VAL A 57 2.56 0.47 5.25
C VAL A 57 1.28 1.33 5.28
N LEU A 58 0.37 1.09 6.23
CA LEU A 58 -0.87 1.86 6.35
C LEU A 58 -0.61 3.34 6.58
N ARG A 59 0.35 3.69 7.45
CA ARG A 59 0.75 5.07 7.71
C ARG A 59 1.30 5.76 6.46
N ALA A 60 2.17 5.07 5.73
CA ALA A 60 2.74 5.58 4.48
C ALA A 60 1.68 5.80 3.40
N LEU A 61 0.66 4.93 3.35
CA LEU A 61 -0.48 5.07 2.45
C LEU A 61 -1.55 6.04 2.97
N THR A 62 -1.38 6.62 4.17
CA THR A 62 -2.37 7.46 4.85
C THR A 62 -3.74 6.78 5.02
N VAL A 63 -3.74 5.48 5.25
CA VAL A 63 -4.93 4.64 5.49
C VAL A 63 -4.99 4.30 6.98
N SER A 64 -6.13 4.56 7.63
CA SER A 64 -6.33 4.14 9.02
C SER A 64 -6.79 2.68 9.11
N PRO A 65 -6.54 1.95 10.22
CA PRO A 65 -6.93 0.54 10.35
C PRO A 65 -8.42 0.26 10.10
N ASP A 66 -9.31 1.17 10.47
CA ASP A 66 -10.76 1.07 10.22
C ASP A 66 -11.13 1.20 8.73
N GLN A 67 -10.24 1.74 7.91
CA GLN A 67 -10.40 1.82 6.45
C GLN A 67 -9.88 0.56 5.72
N VAL A 68 -9.44 -0.45 6.46
CA VAL A 68 -8.91 -1.70 5.91
C VAL A 68 -9.95 -2.81 6.03
N LEU A 69 -10.25 -3.46 4.91
CA LEU A 69 -11.05 -4.68 4.90
C LEU A 69 -10.14 -5.89 4.65
N GLN A 70 -10.10 -6.80 5.61
CA GLN A 70 -9.32 -8.03 5.52
C GLN A 70 -10.18 -9.19 4.98
N LEU A 71 -9.78 -9.79 3.86
CA LEU A 71 -10.50 -10.89 3.21
C LEU A 71 -9.55 -12.04 2.89
N THR A 72 -10.04 -13.27 2.95
CA THR A 72 -9.33 -14.43 2.37
C THR A 72 -9.53 -14.45 0.85
N PRO A 73 -8.66 -15.10 0.08
CA PRO A 73 -8.85 -15.26 -1.37
C PRO A 73 -10.22 -15.83 -1.74
N GLU A 74 -10.71 -16.82 -0.99
CA GLU A 74 -12.04 -17.40 -1.15
C GLU A 74 -13.16 -16.36 -1.01
N LYS A 75 -13.04 -15.44 -0.05
CA LYS A 75 -14.02 -14.36 0.17
C LYS A 75 -13.97 -13.29 -0.91
N ILE A 76 -12.82 -13.09 -1.57
CA ILE A 76 -12.73 -12.15 -2.70
C ILE A 76 -13.61 -12.60 -3.86
N ALA A 77 -13.70 -13.91 -4.13
CA ALA A 77 -14.58 -14.46 -5.17
C ALA A 77 -16.08 -14.17 -4.92
N MET A 78 -16.44 -13.81 -3.68
CA MET A 78 -17.80 -13.46 -3.26
C MET A 78 -18.13 -11.97 -3.42
N LEU A 79 -17.14 -11.13 -3.78
CA LEU A 79 -17.38 -9.71 -4.07
C LEU A 79 -18.20 -9.55 -5.36
N PRO A 80 -19.07 -8.52 -5.45
CA PRO A 80 -19.73 -8.17 -6.70
C PRO A 80 -18.71 -7.95 -7.83
N GLN A 81 -19.00 -8.46 -9.02
CA GLN A 81 -18.17 -8.21 -10.21
C GLN A 81 -18.07 -6.70 -10.47
N GLY A 82 -16.85 -6.22 -10.75
CA GLY A 82 -16.58 -4.80 -10.92
C GLY A 82 -16.43 -4.03 -9.60
N SER A 83 -16.39 -4.73 -8.46
CA SER A 83 -15.96 -4.11 -7.19
C SER A 83 -14.56 -3.50 -7.37
N ARG A 84 -14.39 -2.30 -6.84
CA ARG A 84 -13.16 -1.52 -7.02
C ARG A 84 -12.65 -0.98 -5.70
N CYS A 85 -11.44 -1.36 -5.34
CA CYS A 85 -10.69 -0.85 -4.19
C CYS A 85 -9.21 -1.19 -4.38
N ASN A 86 -8.31 -0.35 -3.89
CA ASN A 86 -6.89 -0.73 -3.87
C ASN A 86 -6.72 -1.97 -2.99
N SER A 87 -5.81 -2.86 -3.36
CA SER A 87 -5.63 -4.11 -2.63
C SER A 87 -4.17 -4.44 -2.34
N TRP A 88 -3.90 -5.01 -1.18
CA TRP A 88 -2.61 -5.58 -0.82
C TRP A 88 -2.75 -7.09 -0.61
N ARG A 89 -2.09 -7.87 -1.46
CA ARG A 89 -2.12 -9.33 -1.49
C ARG A 89 -0.86 -9.89 -0.84
N LEU A 90 -1.01 -10.69 0.20
CA LEU A 90 0.08 -11.33 0.92
C LEU A 90 0.04 -12.85 0.63
N GLY A 91 1.09 -13.35 -0.01
CA GLY A 91 1.28 -14.76 -0.32
C GLY A 91 0.24 -15.37 -1.27
N THR A 92 -0.40 -14.56 -2.11
CA THR A 92 -1.45 -15.02 -3.03
C THR A 92 -1.15 -14.54 -4.44
N ASP A 93 -0.86 -15.46 -5.37
CA ASP A 93 -0.58 -15.16 -6.78
C ASP A 93 -1.82 -15.22 -7.70
N GLU A 94 -2.92 -15.80 -7.21
CA GLU A 94 -4.15 -15.98 -7.98
C GLU A 94 -4.81 -14.64 -8.40
N PRO A 95 -5.20 -14.47 -9.68
CA PRO A 95 -5.91 -13.28 -10.13
C PRO A 95 -7.21 -13.06 -9.33
N LEU A 96 -7.37 -11.86 -8.78
CA LEU A 96 -8.56 -11.46 -8.04
C LEU A 96 -9.52 -10.68 -8.94
N SER A 97 -10.83 -10.85 -8.75
CA SER A 97 -11.90 -10.11 -9.43
C SER A 97 -12.09 -8.67 -8.90
N LEU A 98 -11.14 -8.15 -8.12
CA LEU A 98 -11.15 -6.83 -7.51
C LEU A 98 -10.31 -5.86 -8.34
N GLU A 99 -10.95 -4.81 -8.87
CA GLU A 99 -10.28 -3.76 -9.64
C GLU A 99 -9.60 -2.74 -8.73
N GLY A 100 -8.51 -2.11 -9.17
CA GLY A 100 -7.78 -1.09 -8.42
C GLY A 100 -6.27 -1.23 -8.54
N ALA A 101 -5.51 -0.38 -7.84
CA ALA A 101 -4.07 -0.59 -7.71
C ALA A 101 -3.82 -1.79 -6.79
N GLN A 102 -2.97 -2.72 -7.22
CA GLN A 102 -2.68 -3.95 -6.48
C GLN A 102 -1.20 -4.00 -6.09
N LEU A 103 -0.93 -4.28 -4.81
CA LEU A 103 0.39 -4.64 -4.31
C LEU A 103 0.39 -6.15 -4.02
N THR A 104 1.32 -6.91 -4.60
CA THR A 104 1.47 -8.34 -4.33
C THR A 104 2.81 -8.57 -3.63
N GLN A 105 2.79 -9.29 -2.51
CA GLN A 105 3.96 -9.69 -1.75
C GLN A 105 4.01 -11.21 -1.68
N ASN A 106 5.12 -11.81 -2.10
CA ASN A 106 5.39 -13.23 -1.97
C ASN A 106 6.54 -13.48 -0.98
N GLY A 107 6.41 -14.50 -0.14
CA GLY A 107 7.39 -14.79 0.92
C GLY A 107 7.42 -13.74 2.04
N LYS A 108 8.44 -13.78 2.91
CA LYS A 108 8.61 -12.80 3.98
C LYS A 108 9.18 -11.50 3.41
N MET A 109 8.53 -10.36 3.66
CA MET A 109 9.03 -9.05 3.25
C MET A 109 10.09 -8.56 4.24
N ALA A 110 11.35 -8.51 3.80
CA ALA A 110 12.47 -8.05 4.62
C ALA A 110 12.61 -6.52 4.64
N ALA A 111 12.14 -5.84 3.59
CA ALA A 111 12.22 -4.40 3.45
C ALA A 111 11.23 -3.88 2.40
N PHE A 112 10.87 -2.60 2.47
CA PHE A 112 10.04 -1.94 1.47
C PHE A 112 10.37 -0.45 1.35
N ALA A 113 9.99 0.14 0.23
CA ALA A 113 9.96 1.58 0.00
C ALA A 113 8.64 1.98 -0.66
N ILE A 114 8.03 3.08 -0.22
CA ILE A 114 6.78 3.62 -0.78
C ILE A 114 7.09 5.00 -1.35
N THR A 115 6.85 5.15 -2.65
CA THR A 115 7.18 6.35 -3.41
C THR A 115 5.99 6.76 -4.27
N GLN A 116 5.74 8.06 -4.39
CA GLN A 116 4.77 8.61 -5.35
C GLN A 116 5.50 9.46 -6.38
N VAL A 117 5.13 9.29 -7.65
CA VAL A 117 5.62 10.10 -8.77
C VAL A 117 4.52 11.07 -9.19
N VAL A 118 4.85 12.34 -9.33
CA VAL A 118 4.00 13.39 -9.86
C VAL A 118 4.82 14.18 -10.89
N LEU A 119 4.46 14.03 -12.17
CA LEU A 119 5.22 14.61 -13.28
C LEU A 119 6.68 14.12 -13.27
N ASP A 120 7.64 15.05 -13.20
CA ASP A 120 9.08 14.84 -13.15
C ASP A 120 9.63 14.80 -11.71
N GLU A 121 8.77 14.76 -10.69
CA GLU A 121 9.18 14.64 -9.30
C GLU A 121 8.68 13.34 -8.66
N ALA A 122 9.45 12.85 -7.70
CA ALA A 122 9.06 11.73 -6.86
C ALA A 122 9.23 12.07 -5.37
N THR A 123 8.38 11.51 -4.52
CA THR A 123 8.50 11.63 -3.06
C THR A 123 8.58 10.23 -2.43
N LEU A 124 9.66 9.94 -1.73
CA LEU A 124 9.79 8.76 -0.88
C LEU A 124 9.05 9.02 0.45
N PHE A 125 7.91 8.36 0.64
CA PHE A 125 7.09 8.51 1.84
C PHE A 125 7.54 7.65 3.00
N ASN A 126 8.02 6.44 2.71
CA ASN A 126 8.49 5.53 3.75
C ASN A 126 9.52 4.56 3.17
N ILE A 127 10.51 4.22 3.97
CA ILE A 127 11.43 3.13 3.72
C ILE A 127 11.73 2.45 5.05
N ALA A 128 11.62 1.13 5.09
CA ALA A 128 11.92 0.36 6.27
C ALA A 128 12.56 -0.97 5.92
N VAL A 129 13.40 -1.44 6.83
CA VAL A 129 14.01 -2.77 6.80
C VAL A 129 13.66 -3.43 8.12
N ASP A 130 13.09 -4.63 8.05
CA ASP A 130 12.81 -5.49 9.21
C ASP A 130 14.08 -5.57 10.09
N PRO A 131 13.98 -5.33 11.41
CA PRO A 131 15.11 -5.35 12.33
C PRO A 131 16.03 -6.57 12.18
N ASP A 132 15.48 -7.75 11.86
CA ASP A 132 16.24 -9.00 11.68
C ASP A 132 17.14 -8.96 10.42
N TYR A 133 16.85 -8.07 9.48
CA TYR A 133 17.53 -7.93 8.20
C TYR A 133 18.32 -6.61 8.05
N GLN A 134 18.40 -5.80 9.12
CA GLN A 134 19.15 -4.56 9.12
C GLN A 134 20.66 -4.79 9.04
N ARG A 135 21.40 -3.74 8.61
CA ARG A 135 22.87 -3.73 8.47
C ARG A 135 23.43 -4.73 7.43
N GLN A 136 22.58 -5.18 6.51
CA GLN A 136 22.97 -6.06 5.39
C GLN A 136 22.95 -5.33 4.02
N GLY A 137 22.84 -4.00 4.04
CA GLY A 137 22.79 -3.18 2.82
C GLY A 137 21.42 -3.12 2.12
N LEU A 138 20.38 -3.76 2.65
CA LEU A 138 19.06 -3.82 2.00
C LEU A 138 18.42 -2.44 1.77
N GLY A 139 18.52 -1.52 2.75
CA GLY A 139 17.99 -0.16 2.59
C GLY A 139 18.67 0.61 1.46
N ARG A 140 19.99 0.44 1.31
CA ARG A 140 20.76 0.99 0.19
C ARG A 140 20.34 0.37 -1.13
N ALA A 141 20.27 -0.96 -1.20
CA ALA A 141 19.89 -1.68 -2.42
C ALA A 141 18.47 -1.30 -2.89
N LEU A 142 17.52 -1.11 -1.96
CA LEU A 142 16.18 -0.62 -2.28
C LEU A 142 16.19 0.80 -2.85
N LEU A 143 16.97 1.71 -2.27
CA LEU A 143 17.06 3.09 -2.76
C LEU A 143 17.75 3.17 -4.11
N GLU A 144 18.87 2.45 -4.30
CA GLU A 144 19.57 2.38 -5.59
C GLU A 144 18.63 1.87 -6.69
N HIS A 145 17.93 0.75 -6.43
CA HIS A 145 16.93 0.24 -7.37
C HIS A 145 15.78 1.22 -7.63
N LEU A 146 15.27 1.89 -6.59
CA LEU A 146 14.24 2.91 -6.74
C LEU A 146 14.72 4.08 -7.61
N ILE A 147 15.93 4.58 -7.38
CA ILE A 147 16.52 5.68 -8.14
C ILE A 147 16.64 5.29 -9.61
N ASP A 148 17.17 4.09 -9.91
CA ASP A 148 17.27 3.57 -11.28
C ASP A 148 15.90 3.51 -11.97
N GLU A 149 14.85 3.09 -11.25
CA GLU A 149 13.48 3.03 -11.80
C GLU A 149 12.85 4.42 -12.00
N LEU A 150 13.21 5.40 -11.17
CA LEU A 150 12.76 6.78 -11.31
C LEU A 150 13.47 7.48 -12.48
N GLU A 151 14.76 7.26 -12.66
CA GLU A 151 15.54 7.73 -13.81
C GLU A 151 14.91 7.26 -15.13
N LYS A 152 14.61 5.95 -15.24
CA LYS A 152 13.92 5.37 -16.41
C LYS A 152 12.55 5.97 -16.68
N ARG A 153 11.89 6.54 -15.66
CA ARG A 153 10.59 7.22 -15.78
C ARG A 153 10.71 8.71 -16.13
N GLY A 154 11.93 9.23 -16.27
CA GLY A 154 12.18 10.64 -16.53
C GLY A 154 11.91 11.53 -15.31
N VAL A 155 11.99 10.98 -14.10
CA VAL A 155 11.93 11.78 -12.86
C VAL A 155 13.24 12.51 -12.71
N ALA A 156 13.17 13.84 -12.57
CA ALA A 156 14.31 14.73 -12.38
C ALA A 156 14.72 14.89 -10.91
N THR A 157 13.80 14.70 -9.95
CA THR A 157 14.13 14.86 -8.53
C THR A 157 13.36 13.90 -7.63
N LEU A 158 14.07 13.23 -6.72
CA LEU A 158 13.50 12.45 -5.63
C LEU A 158 13.63 13.21 -4.32
N TRP A 159 12.49 13.46 -3.68
CA TRP A 159 12.35 14.13 -2.40
C TRP A 159 12.12 13.14 -1.26
N LEU A 160 12.60 13.47 -0.07
CA LEU A 160 12.25 12.78 1.16
C LEU A 160 12.23 13.72 2.35
N GLU A 161 11.60 13.24 3.42
CA GLU A 161 11.59 13.89 4.73
C GLU A 161 12.18 12.91 5.76
N VAL A 162 13.06 13.40 6.62
CA VAL A 162 13.69 12.60 7.67
C VAL A 162 13.75 13.38 8.99
N ARG A 163 13.53 12.69 10.11
CA ARG A 163 13.74 13.24 11.46
C ARG A 163 15.19 13.66 11.65
N ALA A 164 15.43 14.85 12.20
CA ALA A 164 16.79 15.35 12.44
C ALA A 164 17.63 14.43 13.35
N SER A 165 17.00 13.66 14.25
CA SER A 165 17.67 12.66 15.11
C SER A 165 18.04 11.36 14.38
N ASN A 166 17.53 11.10 13.18
CA ASN A 166 17.76 9.84 12.46
C ASN A 166 19.08 9.88 11.66
N ALA A 167 20.20 10.00 12.38
CA ALA A 167 21.54 10.14 11.81
C ALA A 167 21.91 8.99 10.87
N ALA A 168 21.45 7.76 11.16
CA ALA A 168 21.73 6.60 10.31
C ALA A 168 21.07 6.72 8.94
N ALA A 169 19.81 7.16 8.87
CA ALA A 169 19.12 7.39 7.61
C ALA A 169 19.71 8.59 6.86
N ILE A 170 20.00 9.70 7.56
CA ILE A 170 20.63 10.88 6.96
C ILE A 170 21.96 10.50 6.29
N ALA A 171 22.84 9.78 7.01
CA ALA A 171 24.12 9.33 6.46
C ALA A 171 23.94 8.40 5.24
N LEU A 172 22.92 7.52 5.25
CA LEU A 172 22.58 6.70 4.09
C LEU A 172 22.16 7.58 2.90
N TYR A 173 21.26 8.54 3.10
CA TYR A 173 20.77 9.43 2.05
C TYR A 173 21.91 10.30 1.48
N GLU A 174 22.72 10.93 2.33
CA GLU A 174 23.89 11.71 1.90
C GLU A 174 24.88 10.84 1.10
N SER A 175 25.10 9.59 1.53
CA SER A 175 25.98 8.65 0.81
C SER A 175 25.44 8.20 -0.55
N LEU A 176 24.19 8.50 -0.86
CA LEU A 176 23.54 8.29 -2.17
C LEU A 176 23.39 9.59 -2.96
N GLY A 177 23.90 10.71 -2.45
CA GLY A 177 23.89 12.01 -3.14
C GLY A 177 22.68 12.90 -2.82
N PHE A 178 21.84 12.52 -1.85
CA PHE A 178 20.81 13.43 -1.36
C PHE A 178 21.47 14.61 -0.64
N ASN A 179 20.91 15.80 -0.83
CA ASN A 179 21.33 17.02 -0.15
C ASN A 179 20.18 17.59 0.66
N GLU A 180 20.48 18.20 1.81
CA GLU A 180 19.49 18.99 2.56
C GLU A 180 19.01 20.17 1.70
N ALA A 181 17.69 20.24 1.50
CA ALA A 181 17.04 21.33 0.79
C ALA A 181 16.47 22.36 1.78
N THR A 182 15.86 21.90 2.87
CA THR A 182 15.30 22.78 3.90
C THR A 182 15.03 22.03 5.20
N ILE A 183 14.75 22.79 6.27
CA ILE A 183 14.36 22.27 7.58
C ILE A 183 12.97 22.78 7.93
N ARG A 184 12.04 21.85 8.20
CA ARG A 184 10.74 22.15 8.82
C ARG A 184 10.91 22.14 10.33
N ARG A 185 10.99 23.33 10.92
CA ARG A 185 11.19 23.48 12.37
C ARG A 185 10.02 22.96 13.17
N ASN A 186 10.31 22.28 14.28
CA ASN A 186 9.34 21.75 15.21
C ASN A 186 8.23 20.98 14.46
N TYR A 187 8.58 20.12 13.52
CA TYR A 187 7.61 19.45 12.67
C TYR A 187 7.01 18.23 13.35
N TYR A 188 7.85 17.36 13.91
CA TYR A 188 7.40 16.15 14.57
C TYR A 188 7.16 16.38 16.07
N PRO A 189 6.08 15.82 16.65
CA PRO A 189 5.96 15.73 18.09
C PRO A 189 6.96 14.71 18.65
N THR A 190 7.50 15.00 19.84
CA THR A 190 8.31 14.08 20.66
C THR A 190 7.77 14.05 22.09
N THR A 191 8.29 13.16 22.94
CA THR A 191 7.92 13.09 24.36
C THR A 191 8.18 14.39 25.10
N ASP A 192 9.27 15.08 24.75
CA ASP A 192 9.79 16.25 25.47
C ASP A 192 9.72 17.54 24.65
N GLY A 193 8.87 17.57 23.61
CA GLY A 193 8.64 18.76 22.79
C GLY A 193 8.40 18.45 21.33
N ARG A 194 9.19 19.08 20.47
CA ARG A 194 9.07 18.94 19.01
C ARG A 194 10.47 18.79 18.40
N GLU A 195 10.51 18.11 17.27
CA GLU A 195 11.71 17.81 16.52
C GLU A 195 11.58 18.33 15.09
N ASP A 196 12.69 18.82 14.55
CA ASP A 196 12.79 19.29 13.17
C ASP A 196 12.74 18.13 12.16
N ALA A 197 12.11 18.37 11.02
CA ALA A 197 12.22 17.49 9.87
C ALA A 197 13.17 18.09 8.83
N ILE A 198 14.13 17.29 8.37
CA ILE A 198 15.05 17.65 7.29
C ILE A 198 14.41 17.17 5.99
N ILE A 199 14.21 18.09 5.05
CA ILE A 199 13.77 17.78 3.70
C ILE A 199 15.01 17.64 2.85
N MET A 200 15.18 16.48 2.22
CA MET A 200 16.31 16.20 1.35
C MET A 200 15.86 15.94 -0.07
N ALA A 201 16.73 16.27 -1.02
CA ALA A 201 16.50 16.10 -2.45
C ALA A 201 17.68 15.42 -3.12
N LEU A 202 17.38 14.49 -4.03
CA LEU A 202 18.33 13.92 -4.97
C LEU A 202 17.92 14.33 -6.38
N PRO A 203 18.68 15.22 -7.05
CA PRO A 203 18.57 15.37 -8.49
C PRO A 203 18.96 14.05 -9.16
N ILE A 204 18.02 13.46 -9.89
CA ILE A 204 18.26 12.25 -10.67
C ILE A 204 18.67 12.76 -12.06
N SER A 205 19.94 12.56 -12.42
CA SER A 205 20.47 12.98 -13.72
C SER A 205 19.67 12.33 -14.85
N MET A 206 19.24 13.14 -15.84
CA MET A 206 18.86 12.66 -17.17
C MET A 206 20.08 12.63 -18.09
#